data_AF-A0A1A8L0P0-F1
#
_entry.id   AF-A0A1A8L0P0-F1
#
_cell.length_a   1.000
_cell.length_b   1.000
_cell.length_c   1.000
_cell.angle_alpha   90.00
_cell.angle_beta   90.00
_cell.angle_gamma   90.00
#
_symmetry.space_group_name_H-M   'P 1'
#
loop_
_entity.id
_entity.type
_entity.pdbx_description
1 polymer ?
#
loop_
_entity_poly.entity_id
_entity_poly.type
_entity_poly.pdbx_seq_one_letter_code
_entity_poly.pdbx_strand_id
1 'polypeptide(L)' 'MFSKKPHGDVKKSTQKVLDPKKDVLTRLKHLRIVIENSEAPDLKQFFDLYYSHIYYVFFENFVAIEVS' A
#
# COMPACT_ATOMS: atom_id res chain seq x y z
N MET A 1 -5.99 -5.65 -28.03
CA MET A 1 -5.93 -4.48 -27.12
C MET A 1 -6.14 -4.99 -25.69
N PHE A 2 -5.11 -4.92 -24.84
CA PHE A 2 -5.23 -5.35 -23.45
C PHE A 2 -5.98 -4.28 -22.67
N SER A 3 -7.25 -4.55 -22.39
CA SER A 3 -8.03 -3.81 -21.40
C SER A 3 -7.39 -4.03 -20.03
N LYS A 4 -6.45 -3.17 -19.64
CA LYS A 4 -5.92 -3.13 -18.28
C LYS A 4 -7.07 -2.78 -17.35
N LYS A 5 -7.73 -3.80 -16.80
CA LYS A 5 -8.69 -3.60 -15.71
C LYS A 5 -7.89 -3.10 -14.50
N PRO A 6 -8.12 -1.88 -13.99
CA PRO A 6 -7.34 -1.26 -12.91
C PRO A 6 -7.28 -2.14 -11.65
N HIS A 7 -8.32 -2.96 -11.44
CA HIS A 7 -8.46 -3.84 -10.28
C HIS A 7 -7.36 -4.92 -10.14
N GLY A 8 -6.74 -5.36 -11.24
CA GLY A 8 -5.68 -6.37 -11.21
C GLY A 8 -4.38 -5.86 -10.60
N ASP A 9 -4.08 -4.58 -10.84
CA ASP A 9 -2.87 -3.93 -10.34
C ASP A 9 -3.00 -3.54 -8.85
N VAL A 10 -4.22 -3.22 -8.40
CA VAL A 10 -4.55 -2.97 -6.99
C VAL A 10 -4.36 -4.22 -6.14
N LYS A 11 -4.86 -5.39 -6.58
CA LYS A 11 -4.73 -6.64 -5.81
C LYS A 11 -3.27 -7.05 -5.63
N LYS A 12 -2.46 -6.94 -6.68
CA LYS A 12 -1.01 -7.21 -6.61
C LYS A 12 -0.29 -6.19 -5.73
N SER A 13 -0.67 -4.92 -5.79
CA SER A 13 -0.08 -3.88 -4.93
C SER A 13 -0.44 -4.08 -3.47
N THR A 14 -1.68 -4.47 -3.17
CA THR A 14 -2.14 -4.84 -1.83
C THR A 14 -1.26 -5.94 -1.24
N GLN A 15 -1.01 -7.02 -2.00
CA GLN A 15 -0.11 -8.09 -1.54
C GLN A 15 1.30 -7.58 -1.23
N LYS A 16 1.82 -6.64 -2.02
CA LYS A 16 3.15 -6.04 -1.77
C LYS A 16 3.18 -5.12 -0.56
N VAL A 17 2.11 -4.40 -0.24
CA VAL A 17 2.00 -3.60 0.99
C VAL A 17 2.05 -4.50 2.23
N LEU A 18 1.42 -5.66 2.15
CA LEU A 18 1.27 -6.60 3.26
C LEU A 18 2.45 -7.57 3.41
N ASP A 19 3.35 -7.67 2.43
CA ASP A 19 4.51 -8.56 2.47
C ASP A 19 5.64 -7.97 3.34
N PRO A 20 5.91 -8.53 4.53
CA PRO A 20 6.95 -8.02 5.41
C PRO A 20 8.37 -8.27 4.88
N LYS A 21 8.54 -9.10 3.84
CA LYS A 21 9.84 -9.32 3.18
C LYS A 21 10.21 -8.19 2.23
N LYS A 22 9.27 -7.29 1.91
CA LYS A 22 9.54 -6.11 1.09
C LYS A 22 10.08 -4.97 1.95
N ASP A 23 11.03 -4.24 1.38
CA ASP A 23 11.52 -3.03 1.99
C ASP A 23 10.41 -1.98 2.14
N VAL A 24 10.58 -1.12 3.12
CA VAL A 24 9.59 -0.14 3.55
C VAL A 24 9.24 0.89 2.46
N LEU A 25 10.21 1.28 1.62
CA LEU A 25 9.98 2.20 0.50
C LEU A 25 9.14 1.56 -0.61
N THR A 26 9.42 0.31 -0.95
CA THR A 26 8.61 -0.48 -1.89
C THR A 26 7.18 -0.62 -1.37
N ARG A 27 7.01 -0.90 -0.08
CA ARG A 27 5.68 -1.00 0.56
C ARG A 27 4.94 0.34 0.50
N LEU A 28 5.60 1.47 0.76
CA LEU A 28 5.03 2.81 0.64
C LEU A 28 4.59 3.13 -0.79
N LYS A 29 5.43 2.83 -1.79
CA LYS A 29 5.08 3.00 -3.20
C LYS A 29 3.80 2.23 -3.57
N HIS A 30 3.69 0.99 -3.11
CA HIS A 30 2.50 0.17 -3.39
C HIS A 30 1.27 0.60 -2.60
N LEU A 31 1.44 1.14 -1.40
CA LEU A 31 0.34 1.73 -0.62
C LEU A 31 -0.26 2.92 -1.38
N ARG A 32 0.59 3.80 -1.92
CA ARG A 32 0.15 4.90 -2.78
C ARG A 32 -0.67 4.41 -3.98
N ILE A 33 -0.19 3.37 -4.68
CA ILE A 33 -0.92 2.77 -5.81
C ILE A 33 -2.30 2.28 -5.38
N VAL A 34 -2.41 1.60 -4.23
CA VAL A 34 -3.71 1.13 -3.72
C VAL A 34 -4.64 2.31 -3.45
N ILE A 35 -4.15 3.38 -2.81
CA ILE A 35 -4.94 4.58 -2.51
C ILE A 35 -5.42 5.29 -3.78
N GLU A 36 -4.54 5.47 -4.77
CA GLU A 36 -4.86 6.20 -6.00
C GLU A 36 -5.79 5.43 -6.95
N ASN A 37 -5.91 4.11 -6.81
CA ASN A 37 -6.64 3.25 -7.75
C ASN A 37 -7.81 2.46 -7.13
N SER A 38 -8.22 2.78 -5.91
CA SER A 38 -9.35 2.12 -5.23
C SER A 38 -10.44 3.14 -4.89
N GLU A 39 -11.68 2.67 -4.83
CA GLU A 39 -12.81 3.50 -4.43
C GLU A 39 -12.88 3.66 -2.90
N ALA A 40 -13.56 4.72 -2.43
CA ALA A 40 -13.65 5.03 -1.00
C ALA A 40 -14.16 3.87 -0.12
N PRO A 41 -15.18 3.07 -0.53
CA PRO A 41 -15.65 1.93 0.27
C PRO A 41 -14.58 0.84 0.42
N ASP A 42 -13.89 0.49 -0.67
CA ASP A 42 -12.82 -0.51 -0.68
C ASP A 42 -11.61 -0.05 0.13
N LEU A 43 -11.28 1.25 0.03
CA LEU A 43 -10.23 1.86 0.84
C LEU A 43 -10.58 1.82 2.31
N LYS A 44 -11.80 2.20 2.69
CA LYS A 44 -12.21 2.13 4.10
C LYS A 44 -12.03 0.71 4.65
N GLN A 45 -12.51 -0.29 3.93
CA GLN A 45 -12.34 -1.69 4.32
C GLN A 45 -10.85 -2.09 4.39
N PHE A 46 -10.03 -1.68 3.43
CA PHE A 46 -8.59 -1.95 3.42
C PHE A 46 -7.88 -1.33 4.63
N PHE A 47 -8.16 -0.06 4.95
CA PHE A 47 -7.60 0.60 6.12
C PHE A 47 -8.08 -0.04 7.43
N ASP A 48 -9.36 -0.38 7.54
CA ASP A 48 -9.91 -1.04 8.74
C ASP A 48 -9.27 -2.42 8.98
N LEU A 49 -9.01 -3.20 7.92
CA LEU A 49 -8.40 -4.53 8.02
C LEU A 49 -6.89 -4.48 8.31
N TYR A 50 -6.17 -3.51 7.73
CA TYR A 50 -4.71 -3.51 7.69
C TYR A 50 -4.08 -2.28 8.33
N TYR A 51 -4.80 -1.59 9.23
CA TYR A 51 -4.35 -0.37 9.90
C TYR A 51 -2.95 -0.49 10.52
N SER A 52 -2.64 -1.63 11.14
CA SER A 52 -1.35 -1.89 11.79
C SER A 52 -0.20 -1.94 10.78
N HIS A 53 -0.41 -2.63 9.64
CA HIS A 53 0.57 -2.70 8.56
C HIS A 53 0.79 -1.34 7.92
N ILE A 54 -0.29 -0.58 7.69
CA ILE A 54 -0.23 0.76 7.10
C ILE A 54 0.51 1.72 8.04
N TYR A 55 0.18 1.72 9.33
CA TYR A 55 0.86 2.52 10.34
C TYR A 55 2.36 2.22 10.36
N TYR A 56 2.75 0.95 10.37
CA TYR A 56 4.16 0.56 10.37
C TYR A 56 4.90 1.05 9.11
N VAL A 57 4.28 0.98 7.93
CA VAL A 57 4.89 1.53 6.70
C VAL A 57 5.16 3.04 6.87
N PHE A 58 4.20 3.81 7.37
CA PHE A 58 4.41 5.25 7.58
C PHE A 58 5.46 5.53 8.65
N PHE A 59 5.40 4.84 9.78
CA PHE A 59 6.33 5.01 10.89
C PHE A 59 7.79 4.78 10.46
N GLU A 60 8.08 3.66 9.81
CA GLU A 60 9.44 3.35 9.37
C GLU A 60 9.96 4.34 8.32
N ASN A 61 9.11 4.80 7.38
CA ASN A 61 9.50 5.84 6.43
C ASN A 61 9.79 7.17 7.14
N PHE A 62 8.98 7.52 8.14
CA PHE A 62 9.19 8.72 8.94
C PHE A 62 10.53 8.66 9.67
N VAL A 63 10.80 7.57 10.39
CA VAL A 63 12.08 7.34 11.09
C VAL A 63 13.26 7.38 10.11
N ALA A 64 13.14 6.74 8.94
CA ALA A 64 14.20 6.73 7.93
C ALA A 64 14.53 8.15 7.43
N ILE A 65 13.52 9.01 7.25
CA ILE A 65 13.71 10.40 6.86
C ILE A 65 14.31 11.22 8.01
N GLU A 66 13.87 11.01 9.24
CA GLU A 66 14.34 11.74 10.42
C GLU A 66 15.84 11.47 10.73
N VAL A 67 16.31 10.26 10.43
CA VAL A 67 17.69 9.83 10.66
C VAL A 67 18.63 10.20 9.49
N SER A 68 18.09 10.62 8.34
CA SER A 68 18.87 10.99 7.14
C SER A 68 19.27 12.46 7.12
#